data_AF-A0ABD4KSE1-F1
#
_entry.id   AF-A0ABD4KSE1-F1
#
_cell.length_a   1.000
_cell.length_b   1.000
_cell.length_c   1.000
_cell.angle_alpha   90.00
_cell.angle_beta   90.00
_cell.angle_gamma   90.00
#
_symmetry.space_group_name_H-M   'P 1'
#
loop_
_entity.id
_entity.type
_entity.pdbx_description
1 polymer ?
#
loop_
_entity_poly.entity_id
_entity_poly.type
_entity_poly.pdbx_seq_one_letter_code
_entity_poly.pdbx_strand_id
1 'polypeptide(L)'
;LSALLEGNSTDVIIKPQTIKINTPPTPPTNGVWVNKTGSTSGFGAYVVYIPSKESGIVILANKNYPNQERVKAAFRILQAGLEQ
;
A
#
# COMPACT_ATOMS: atom_id res chain seq x y z
N LEU A 1 2.88 -4.25 -9.46
CA LEU A 1 3.68 -3.17 -8.84
C LEU A 1 3.27 -1.76 -9.31
N SER A 2 3.15 -1.47 -10.61
CA SER A 2 2.87 -0.11 -11.11
C SER A 2 1.65 0.58 -10.48
N ALA A 3 0.50 -0.11 -10.42
CA ALA A 3 -0.71 0.42 -9.78
C ALA A 3 -0.52 0.77 -8.29
N LEU A 4 0.34 0.02 -7.58
CA LEU A 4 0.68 0.31 -6.17
C LEU A 4 1.54 1.58 -6.06
N LEU A 5 2.48 1.77 -6.99
CA LEU A 5 3.32 2.97 -7.00
C LEU A 5 2.51 4.22 -7.34
N GLU A 6 1.57 4.11 -8.29
CA GLU A 6 0.66 5.18 -8.65
C GLU A 6 -0.27 5.54 -7.49
N GLY A 7 -0.96 4.55 -6.91
CA GLY A 7 -1.90 4.76 -5.80
C GLY A 7 -1.28 5.25 -4.49
N ASN A 8 0.05 5.18 -4.35
CA ASN A 8 0.79 5.70 -3.19
C ASN A 8 1.71 6.89 -3.55
N SER A 9 1.55 7.45 -4.75
CA SER A 9 2.34 8.58 -5.25
C SER A 9 1.97 9.90 -4.56
N THR A 10 2.90 10.86 -4.60
CA THR A 10 2.65 12.22 -4.12
C THR A 10 1.46 12.85 -4.86
N ASP A 11 1.31 12.60 -6.16
CA ASP A 11 0.25 13.17 -6.98
C ASP A 11 -1.14 12.75 -6.50
N VAL A 12 -1.35 11.47 -6.20
CA VAL A 12 -2.62 10.98 -5.62
C VAL A 12 -2.89 11.60 -4.25
N ILE A 13 -1.84 11.96 -3.50
CA ILE A 13 -1.96 12.55 -2.17
C ILE A 13 -2.34 14.05 -2.23
N ILE A 14 -1.74 14.81 -3.16
CA ILE A 14 -1.86 16.28 -3.16
C ILE A 14 -2.84 16.82 -4.20
N LYS A 15 -3.12 16.07 -5.27
CA LYS A 15 -3.98 16.53 -6.36
C LYS A 15 -5.41 16.00 -6.19
N PRO A 16 -6.43 16.81 -6.51
CA PRO A 16 -7.80 16.32 -6.58
C PRO A 16 -7.93 15.13 -7.53
N GLN A 17 -8.70 14.12 -7.12
CA GLN A 17 -9.00 12.93 -7.91
C GLN A 17 -10.50 12.89 -8.21
N THR A 18 -10.88 12.61 -9.45
CA THR A 18 -12.28 12.37 -9.80
C THR A 18 -12.77 11.10 -9.12
N ILE A 19 -13.89 11.17 -8.42
CA ILE A 19 -14.50 10.03 -7.74
C ILE A 19 -15.64 9.49 -8.60
N LYS A 20 -15.63 8.18 -8.85
CA LYS A 20 -16.77 7.44 -9.41
C LYS A 20 -17.40 6.62 -8.29
N ILE A 21 -18.67 6.87 -8.02
CA ILE A 21 -19.43 6.11 -7.02
C ILE A 21 -19.90 4.80 -7.66
N ASN A 22 -19.67 3.69 -6.97
CA ASN A 22 -20.25 2.40 -7.32
C ASN A 22 -21.57 2.23 -6.56
N THR A 23 -22.68 2.06 -7.29
CA THR A 23 -24.01 1.81 -6.72
C THR A 23 -24.57 0.53 -7.34
N PRO A 24 -24.69 -0.59 -6.58
CA PRO A 24 -24.39 -0.72 -5.15
C PRO A 24 -22.88 -0.70 -4.85
N PRO A 25 -22.47 -0.46 -3.58
CA PRO A 25 -21.08 -0.55 -3.16
C PRO A 25 -20.47 -1.91 -3.53
N THR A 26 -19.21 -1.90 -3.99
CA THR A 26 -18.48 -3.13 -4.27
C THR A 26 -18.21 -3.86 -2.95
N PRO A 27 -18.62 -5.13 -2.79
CA PRO A 27 -18.32 -5.89 -1.58
C PRO A 27 -16.82 -6.12 -1.45
N PRO A 28 -16.28 -6.25 -0.21
CA PRO A 28 -14.89 -6.62 0.00
C PRO A 28 -14.59 -7.97 -0.64
N THR A 29 -13.42 -8.10 -1.27
CA THR A 29 -12.90 -9.37 -1.75
C THR A 29 -11.61 -9.70 -1.01
N ASN A 30 -11.30 -10.98 -0.84
CA ASN A 30 -10.13 -11.39 -0.05
C ASN A 30 -8.83 -11.37 -0.86
N GLY A 31 -8.90 -11.38 -2.19
CA GLY A 31 -7.74 -11.38 -3.10
C GLY A 31 -7.16 -9.99 -3.40
N VAL A 32 -7.18 -9.08 -2.42
CA VAL A 32 -6.79 -7.67 -2.61
C VAL A 32 -5.57 -7.30 -1.79
N TRP A 33 -4.77 -6.40 -2.34
CA TRP A 33 -3.66 -5.75 -1.65
C TRP A 33 -4.20 -4.58 -0.84
N VAL A 34 -4.50 -4.79 0.45
CA VAL A 34 -4.91 -3.70 1.34
C VAL A 34 -3.67 -3.06 1.93
N ASN A 35 -3.51 -1.75 1.79
CA ASN A 35 -2.32 -1.08 2.27
C ASN A 35 -2.56 0.34 2.79
N LYS A 36 -1.60 0.83 3.59
CA LYS A 36 -1.60 2.22 4.06
C LYS A 36 -0.19 2.73 4.32
N THR A 37 0.09 3.96 3.87
CA THR A 37 1.27 4.75 4.26
C THR A 37 0.94 5.69 5.41
N GLY A 38 1.93 6.00 6.24
CA GLY A 38 1.84 7.04 7.28
C GLY A 38 3.20 7.68 7.53
N SER A 39 3.25 9.00 7.75
CA SER A 39 4.52 9.71 7.97
C SER A 39 4.34 10.84 8.97
N THR A 40 5.41 11.12 9.73
CA THR A 40 5.62 12.38 10.45
C THR A 40 6.92 13.02 9.97
N SER A 41 7.41 14.08 10.62
CA SER A 41 8.72 14.67 10.28
C SER A 41 9.87 13.67 10.45
N GLY A 42 9.81 12.83 11.48
CA GLY A 42 10.87 11.88 11.83
C GLY A 42 10.59 10.42 11.47
N PHE A 43 9.36 10.07 11.08
CA PHE A 43 8.97 8.66 10.94
C PHE A 43 8.33 8.35 9.58
N GLY A 44 8.54 7.13 9.13
CA GLY A 44 7.88 6.54 7.98
C GLY A 44 7.34 5.15 8.31
N ALA A 45 6.04 4.95 8.06
CA ALA A 45 5.36 3.69 8.24
C ALA A 45 4.70 3.22 6.94
N TYR A 46 4.61 1.90 6.78
CA TYR A 46 3.83 1.22 5.76
C TYR A 46 3.26 -0.07 6.31
N VAL A 47 1.98 -0.33 6.05
CA VAL A 47 1.34 -1.62 6.30
C VAL A 47 0.73 -2.13 5.01
N VAL A 48 0.85 -3.43 4.77
CA VAL A 48 0.15 -4.15 3.71
C VAL A 48 -0.31 -5.51 4.23
N TYR A 49 -1.46 -5.99 3.77
CA TYR A 49 -1.85 -7.39 3.89
C TYR A 49 -2.71 -7.85 2.71
N ILE A 50 -2.72 -9.16 2.47
CA ILE A 50 -3.54 -9.85 1.47
C ILE A 50 -4.40 -10.89 2.21
N PRO A 51 -5.70 -10.63 2.46
CA PRO A 51 -6.54 -11.50 3.28
C PRO A 51 -6.58 -12.96 2.81
N SER A 52 -6.68 -13.22 1.52
CA SER A 52 -6.73 -14.60 0.96
C SER A 52 -5.43 -15.38 1.10
N LYS A 53 -4.34 -14.72 1.50
CA LYS A 53 -3.02 -15.31 1.72
C LYS A 53 -2.65 -15.36 3.19
N GLU A 54 -3.51 -14.87 4.09
CA GLU A 54 -3.25 -14.76 5.53
C GLU A 54 -1.88 -14.12 5.84
N SER A 55 -1.46 -13.18 4.98
CA SER A 55 -0.09 -12.66 4.96
C SER A 55 -0.09 -11.14 4.93
N GLY A 56 0.87 -10.54 5.62
CA GLY A 56 1.05 -9.10 5.66
C GLY A 56 2.42 -8.68 6.16
N ILE A 57 2.74 -7.41 5.94
CA ILE A 57 4.01 -6.77 6.34
C ILE A 57 3.73 -5.44 7.00
N VAL A 58 4.45 -5.17 8.07
CA VAL A 58 4.56 -3.85 8.69
C VAL A 58 6.01 -3.38 8.58
N ILE A 59 6.22 -2.19 8.03
CA ILE A 59 7.52 -1.52 7.95
C ILE A 59 7.43 -0.24 8.78
N LEU A 60 8.30 -0.12 9.79
CA LEU A 60 8.44 1.07 10.62
C LEU A 60 9.88 1.57 10.54
N ALA A 61 10.06 2.85 10.24
CA ALA A 61 11.37 3.50 10.18
C ALA A 61 11.35 4.82 10.97
N ASN A 62 12.43 5.08 11.70
CA ASN A 62 12.75 6.36 12.35
C ASN A 62 13.35 7.38 11.35
N LYS A 63 12.89 7.33 10.10
CA LYS A 63 13.20 8.30 9.05
C LYS A 63 11.98 8.43 8.15
N ASN A 64 11.59 9.65 7.80
CA ASN A 64 10.62 9.85 6.73
C ASN A 64 11.32 9.69 5.37
N TYR A 65 11.18 8.51 4.76
CA TYR A 65 11.74 8.18 3.44
C TYR A 65 10.60 7.97 2.41
N PRO A 66 10.89 8.00 1.09
CA PRO A 66 9.84 8.04 0.05
C PRO A 66 8.85 6.87 0.13
N ASN A 67 7.55 7.16 -0.04
CA ASN A 67 6.48 6.14 -0.04
C ASN A 67 6.73 5.02 -1.04
N GLN A 68 7.24 5.35 -2.23
CA GLN A 68 7.54 4.38 -3.29
C GLN A 68 8.55 3.32 -2.84
N GLU A 69 9.55 3.69 -2.04
CA GLU A 69 10.53 2.72 -1.53
C GLU A 69 9.92 1.79 -0.48
N ARG A 70 8.95 2.27 0.31
CA ARG A 70 8.17 1.42 1.23
C ARG A 70 7.38 0.37 0.47
N VAL A 71 6.68 0.79 -0.59
CA VAL A 71 5.88 -0.08 -1.47
C VAL A 71 6.76 -1.11 -2.18
N LYS A 72 7.89 -0.70 -2.77
CA LYS A 72 8.82 -1.61 -3.46
C LYS A 72 9.38 -2.67 -2.50
N ALA A 73 9.79 -2.27 -1.30
CA ALA A 73 10.32 -3.19 -0.30
C ALA A 73 9.26 -4.23 0.10
N ALA A 74 8.07 -3.77 0.48
CA ALA A 74 6.97 -4.66 0.87
C ALA A 74 6.53 -5.59 -0.26
N PHE A 75 6.48 -5.09 -1.50
CA PHE A 75 6.19 -5.90 -2.69
C PHE A 75 7.19 -7.03 -2.87
N ARG A 76 8.49 -6.72 -2.81
CA ARG A 76 9.55 -7.73 -2.96
C ARG A 76 9.52 -8.77 -1.84
N ILE A 77 9.30 -8.36 -0.59
CA ILE A 77 9.26 -9.30 0.55
C ILE A 77 8.02 -10.20 0.44
N LEU A 78 6.83 -9.66 0.18
CA LEU A 78 5.61 -10.48 0.03
C LEU A 78 5.72 -11.40 -1.18
N GLN A 79 6.25 -10.92 -2.30
CA GLN A 79 6.45 -11.75 -3.48
C GLN A 79 7.37 -12.93 -3.17
N ALA A 80 8.54 -12.68 -2.58
CA ALA A 80 9.50 -13.72 -2.21
C ALA A 80 8.95 -14.70 -1.16
N GLY A 81 8.10 -14.24 -0.24
CA GLY A 81 7.49 -15.07 0.79
C GLY A 81 6.29 -15.90 0.32
N LEU A 82 5.61 -15.48 -0.76
CA LEU A 82 4.41 -16.14 -1.29
C LEU A 82 4.67 -17.01 -2.54
N GLU A 83 5.86 -16.91 -3.15
CA GLU A 83 6.31 -17.76 -4.27
C GLU A 83 6.94 -19.10 -3.80
N GLN A 84 6.76 -19.47 -2.53
CA GLN A 84 7.17 -20.77 -1.99
C GLN A 84 6.06 -21.83 -2.11
#